data_AF-A0A0F2L6U7-F1
#
_entry.id   AF-A0A0F2L6U7-F1
#
_cell.length_a   1.000
_cell.length_b   1.000
_cell.length_c   1.000
_cell.angle_alpha   90.00
_cell.angle_beta   90.00
_cell.angle_gamma   90.00
#
_symmetry.space_group_name_H-M   'P 1'
#
loop_
_entity.id
_entity.type
_entity.pdbx_description
1 polymer ?
#
loop_
_entity_poly.entity_id
_entity_poly.type
_entity_poly.pdbx_seq_one_letter_code
_entity_poly.pdbx_strand_id
1 'polypeptide(L)'
;IVFGLTLALSFIPTAIYSERIVKERWEIDKEYAEFLRDVTELRKSGFTPEKTFETLRYTRRYGAFDPLLDRMVRQIRYGVPMRDVLSSIMSKLHSYYSKIFTFLLTETIDLGGASPQVLDMLANFASSIVSVQENMRARLKPLRYVPYIGSIILIITLVIIIFSVVAIFTRIGPGGIAAGPVGNSLVNLLATSFSFTVVIDSFIMGLIAGKLGEGELSLGFRHAVVLTLLIVVVYALSPFIAHALFGSMSMPSSSLPY
;
A
#
# COMPACT_ATOMS: atom_id res chain seq x y z
N ILE A 1 19.11 -16.82 -0.16
CA ILE A 1 17.84 -17.28 0.47
C ILE A 1 17.58 -16.57 1.80
N VAL A 2 18.51 -16.67 2.77
CA VAL A 2 18.34 -16.09 4.12
C VAL A 2 17.95 -14.61 4.08
N PHE A 3 18.66 -13.80 3.29
CA PHE A 3 18.36 -12.36 3.14
C PHE A 3 16.95 -12.06 2.64
N GLY A 4 16.42 -12.84 1.70
CA GLY A 4 15.05 -12.65 1.19
C GLY A 4 14.00 -13.05 2.23
N LEU A 5 14.24 -14.12 2.99
CA LEU A 5 13.34 -14.56 4.07
C LEU A 5 13.32 -13.57 5.24
N THR A 6 14.48 -13.08 5.68
CA THR A 6 14.55 -12.11 6.78
C THR A 6 13.84 -10.81 6.40
N LEU A 7 14.01 -10.36 5.15
CA LEU A 7 13.34 -9.18 4.63
C LEU A 7 11.82 -9.42 4.58
N ALA A 8 11.36 -10.51 3.96
CA ALA A 8 9.93 -10.83 3.89
C ALA A 8 9.29 -10.90 5.30
N LEU A 9 9.91 -11.61 6.24
CA LEU A 9 9.40 -11.77 7.60
C LEU A 9 9.31 -10.44 8.37
N SER A 10 10.31 -9.56 8.21
CA SER A 10 10.34 -8.26 8.88
C SER A 10 9.23 -7.32 8.42
N PHE A 11 8.83 -7.38 7.15
CA PHE A 11 7.84 -6.48 6.56
C PHE A 11 6.39 -7.01 6.57
N ILE A 12 6.13 -8.25 7.01
CA ILE A 12 4.77 -8.78 7.18
C ILE A 12 3.92 -7.94 8.15
N PRO A 13 4.38 -7.59 9.37
CA PRO A 13 3.59 -6.79 10.30
C PRO A 13 3.26 -5.41 9.73
N THR A 14 4.23 -4.79 9.04
CA THR A 14 4.09 -3.49 8.38
C THR A 14 3.04 -3.54 7.27
N ALA A 15 3.00 -4.62 6.47
CA ALA A 15 2.01 -4.80 5.41
C ALA A 15 0.57 -4.91 5.95
N ILE A 16 0.37 -5.62 7.06
CA ILE A 16 -0.96 -5.77 7.68
C ILE A 16 -1.42 -4.44 8.29
N TYR A 17 -0.50 -3.73 8.96
CA TYR A 17 -0.80 -2.47 9.61
C TYR A 17 -1.15 -1.37 8.59
N SER A 18 -0.42 -1.28 7.48
CA SER A 18 -0.68 -0.30 6.44
C SER A 18 -2.05 -0.51 5.77
N GLU A 19 -2.43 -1.76 5.47
CA GLU A 19 -3.73 -2.05 4.85
C GLU A 19 -4.91 -1.59 5.71
N ARG A 20 -4.81 -1.79 7.04
CA ARG A 20 -5.85 -1.33 7.99
C ARG A 20 -5.97 0.19 8.02
N ILE A 21 -4.86 0.90 8.19
CA ILE A 21 -4.89 2.37 8.28
C ILE A 21 -5.43 3.00 7.02
N VAL A 22 -5.00 2.53 5.84
CA VAL A 22 -5.44 3.13 4.58
C VAL A 22 -6.92 2.87 4.33
N LYS A 23 -7.40 1.68 4.71
CA LYS A 23 -8.83 1.37 4.67
C LYS A 23 -9.64 2.26 5.61
N GLU A 24 -9.21 2.41 6.86
CA GLU A 24 -9.89 3.29 7.83
C GLU A 24 -9.92 4.75 7.37
N ARG A 25 -8.81 5.28 6.83
CA ARG A 25 -8.78 6.65 6.28
C ARG A 25 -9.81 6.86 5.19
N TRP A 26 -9.96 5.88 4.31
CA TRP A 26 -10.91 5.91 3.22
C TRP A 26 -12.35 5.85 3.68
N GLU A 27 -12.64 4.95 4.63
CA GLU A 27 -13.98 4.80 5.21
C GLU A 27 -14.40 6.12 5.88
N ILE A 28 -13.51 6.74 6.65
CA ILE A 28 -13.75 8.04 7.27
C ILE A 28 -14.03 9.12 6.22
N ASP A 29 -13.25 9.22 5.12
CA ASP A 29 -13.49 10.25 4.10
C ASP A 29 -14.86 10.10 3.42
N LYS A 30 -15.27 8.86 3.13
CA LYS A 30 -16.58 8.57 2.54
C LYS A 30 -17.73 8.89 3.51
N GLU A 31 -17.62 8.41 4.74
CA GLU A 31 -18.61 8.62 5.80
C GLU A 31 -18.74 10.12 6.16
N TYR A 32 -17.63 10.86 6.15
CA TYR A 32 -17.63 12.30 6.38
C TYR A 32 -18.37 13.05 5.26
N ALA A 33 -18.17 12.66 3.99
CA ALA A 33 -18.90 13.26 2.87
C ALA A 33 -20.41 12.99 2.94
N GLU A 34 -20.81 11.77 3.33
CA GLU A 34 -22.21 11.42 3.59
C GLU A 34 -22.78 12.24 4.77
N PHE A 35 -22.02 12.38 5.85
CA PHE A 35 -22.39 13.25 6.97
C PHE A 35 -22.63 14.70 6.55
N LEU A 36 -21.72 15.29 5.77
CA LEU A 36 -21.89 16.68 5.28
C LEU A 36 -23.14 16.85 4.41
N ARG A 37 -23.48 15.83 3.62
CA ARG A 37 -24.70 15.82 2.81
C ARG A 37 -25.94 15.80 3.72
N ASP A 38 -25.97 14.92 4.71
CA ASP A 38 -27.08 14.83 5.65
C ASP A 38 -27.22 16.12 6.51
N VAL A 39 -26.09 16.73 6.91
CA VAL A 39 -26.06 18.04 7.60
C VAL A 39 -26.73 19.11 6.76
N THR A 40 -26.44 19.12 5.45
CA THR A 40 -27.03 20.07 4.50
C THR A 40 -28.54 19.85 4.35
N GLU A 41 -28.99 18.60 4.24
CA GLU A 41 -30.41 18.26 4.10
C GLU A 41 -31.23 18.71 5.32
N LEU A 42 -30.72 18.49 6.54
CA LEU A 42 -31.36 18.98 7.76
C LEU A 42 -31.27 20.52 7.88
N ARG A 43 -30.18 21.14 7.43
CA ARG A 43 -30.06 22.60 7.44
C ARG A 43 -31.03 23.27 6.47
N LYS A 44 -31.27 22.68 5.29
CA LYS A 44 -32.33 23.11 4.34
C LYS A 44 -33.73 23.06 4.97
N SER A 45 -33.93 22.15 5.92
CA SER A 45 -35.18 22.02 6.69
C SER A 45 -35.31 23.00 7.86
N GLY A 46 -34.32 23.89 8.07
CA GLY A 46 -34.36 24.95 9.08
C GLY A 46 -33.80 24.58 10.45
N PHE A 47 -33.24 23.38 10.62
CA PHE A 47 -32.61 22.98 11.89
C PHE A 47 -31.38 23.85 12.18
N THR A 48 -31.16 24.23 13.44
CA THR A 48 -29.92 24.89 13.86
C THR A 48 -28.74 23.92 13.76
N PRO A 49 -27.51 24.40 13.50
CA PRO A 49 -26.34 23.53 13.35
C PRO A 49 -26.15 22.55 14.52
N GLU A 50 -26.37 22.99 15.75
CA GLU A 50 -26.24 22.15 16.95
C GLU A 50 -27.25 21.00 16.94
N LYS A 51 -28.51 21.31 16.62
CA LYS A 51 -29.60 20.33 16.62
C LYS A 51 -29.48 19.36 15.45
N THR A 52 -28.91 19.80 14.33
CA THR A 52 -28.58 18.94 13.20
C THR A 52 -27.62 17.83 13.62
N PHE A 53 -26.52 18.16 14.30
CA PHE A 53 -25.50 17.18 14.68
C PHE A 53 -26.05 16.17 15.70
N GLU A 54 -26.85 16.65 16.65
CA GLU A 54 -27.55 15.79 17.60
C GLU A 54 -28.53 14.84 16.90
N THR A 55 -29.33 15.36 15.95
CA THR A 55 -30.30 14.55 15.20
C THR A 55 -29.63 13.48 14.35
N LEU A 56 -28.55 13.80 13.66
CA LEU A 56 -27.82 12.86 12.80
C LEU A 56 -27.20 11.72 13.60
N ARG A 57 -26.70 12.00 14.81
CA ARG A 57 -26.13 10.98 15.69
C ARG A 57 -27.10 9.88 16.07
N TYR A 58 -28.40 10.19 16.18
CA TYR A 58 -29.45 9.22 16.53
C TYR A 58 -30.13 8.60 15.30
N THR A 59 -30.17 9.33 14.18
CA THR A 59 -30.94 8.91 12.99
C THR A 59 -30.09 8.09 12.00
N ARG A 60 -28.78 8.34 11.95
CA ARG A 60 -27.85 7.73 10.99
C ARG A 60 -26.65 7.11 11.71
N ARG A 61 -26.01 6.15 11.04
CA ARG A 61 -24.75 5.54 11.45
C ARG A 61 -23.71 5.78 10.36
N TYR A 62 -22.56 6.29 10.76
CA TYR A 62 -21.42 6.66 9.93
C TYR A 62 -20.18 5.82 10.28
N GLY A 63 -20.35 4.53 10.63
CA GLY A 63 -19.25 3.57 10.80
C GLY A 63 -18.03 4.09 11.57
N ALA A 64 -16.89 4.26 10.89
CA ALA A 64 -15.62 4.72 11.48
C ALA A 64 -15.66 6.18 11.96
N PHE A 65 -16.58 7.00 11.44
CA PHE A 65 -16.83 8.37 11.87
C PHE A 65 -17.75 8.47 13.11
N ASP A 66 -18.51 7.44 13.46
CA ASP A 66 -19.43 7.44 14.62
C ASP A 66 -18.77 7.90 15.93
N PRO A 67 -17.57 7.42 16.33
CA PRO A 67 -16.94 7.83 17.59
C PRO A 67 -16.55 9.33 17.61
N LEU A 68 -16.25 9.90 16.44
CA LEU A 68 -15.92 11.32 16.28
C LEU A 68 -17.20 12.16 16.40
N LEU A 69 -18.28 11.76 15.74
CA LEU A 69 -19.59 12.41 15.84
C LEU A 69 -20.14 12.37 17.27
N ASP A 70 -20.00 11.24 17.94
CA ASP A 70 -20.41 11.05 19.34
C ASP A 70 -19.65 12.01 20.29
N ARG A 71 -18.38 12.29 19.99
CA ARG A 71 -17.60 13.30 20.71
C ARG A 71 -18.05 14.72 20.38
N MET A 72 -18.38 15.03 19.13
CA MET A 72 -18.96 16.34 18.77
C MET A 72 -20.21 16.62 19.57
N VAL A 73 -21.18 15.71 19.50
CA VAL A 73 -22.48 15.89 20.13
C VAL A 73 -22.35 16.05 21.65
N ARG A 74 -21.46 15.30 22.30
CA ARG A 74 -21.18 15.50 23.73
C ARG A 74 -20.67 16.91 24.04
N GLN A 75 -19.68 17.41 23.30
CA GLN A 75 -19.12 18.74 23.56
C GLN A 75 -20.14 19.84 23.26
N ILE A 76 -20.95 19.69 22.21
CA ILE A 76 -22.05 20.59 21.88
C ILE A 76 -23.07 20.61 23.04
N ARG A 77 -23.44 19.45 23.60
CA ARG A 77 -24.36 19.35 24.75
C ARG A 77 -23.80 20.01 26.03
N TYR A 78 -22.49 20.08 26.19
CA TYR A 78 -21.83 20.79 27.29
C TYR A 78 -21.70 22.31 27.05
N GLY A 79 -22.26 22.82 25.95
CA GLY A 79 -22.24 24.26 25.64
C GLY A 79 -20.90 24.77 25.11
N VAL A 80 -20.01 23.88 24.65
CA VAL A 80 -18.75 24.29 24.01
C VAL A 80 -19.06 24.92 22.64
N PRO A 81 -18.45 26.06 22.27
CA PRO A 81 -18.64 26.68 20.97
C PRO A 81 -18.31 25.72 19.82
N MET A 82 -19.13 25.72 18.76
CA MET A 82 -19.00 24.78 17.65
C MET A 82 -17.60 24.82 16.99
N ARG A 83 -17.00 26.01 16.92
CA ARG A 83 -15.64 26.22 16.41
C ARG A 83 -14.60 25.41 17.18
N ASP A 84 -14.69 25.41 18.51
CA ASP A 84 -13.78 24.68 19.39
C ASP A 84 -14.03 23.16 19.30
N VAL A 85 -15.29 22.75 19.15
CA VAL A 85 -15.66 21.35 18.93
C VAL A 85 -15.03 20.81 17.65
N LEU A 86 -15.25 21.48 16.51
CA LEU A 86 -14.77 21.03 15.21
C LEU A 86 -13.23 21.07 15.11
N SER A 87 -12.59 22.13 15.63
CA SER A 87 -11.12 22.22 15.68
C SER A 87 -10.50 21.12 16.56
N SER A 88 -11.15 20.74 17.67
CA SER A 88 -10.68 19.65 18.54
C SER A 88 -10.72 18.26 17.88
N ILE A 89 -11.53 18.11 16.83
CA ILE A 89 -11.67 16.87 16.06
C ILE A 89 -10.80 16.86 14.83
N MET A 90 -10.52 18.03 14.25
CA MET A 90 -9.58 18.17 13.14
C MET A 90 -8.20 17.54 13.45
N SER A 91 -7.71 17.66 14.70
CA SER A 91 -6.45 17.04 15.13
C SER A 91 -6.50 15.51 15.24
N LYS A 92 -7.70 14.93 15.36
CA LYS A 92 -7.93 13.49 15.54
C LYS A 92 -8.24 12.75 14.25
N LEU A 93 -8.55 13.49 13.19
CA LEU A 93 -8.76 12.92 11.86
C LEU A 93 -7.41 12.49 11.27
N HIS A 94 -7.33 11.25 10.81
CA HIS A 94 -6.11 10.72 10.17
C HIS A 94 -6.03 11.05 8.68
N SER A 95 -7.16 11.23 8.01
CA SER A 95 -7.18 11.61 6.59
C SER A 95 -6.99 13.11 6.39
N TYR A 96 -6.25 13.46 5.33
CA TYR A 96 -6.03 14.84 4.90
C TYR A 96 -7.32 15.50 4.39
N TYR A 97 -8.14 14.78 3.64
CA TYR A 97 -9.37 15.33 3.06
C TYR A 97 -10.43 15.59 4.13
N SER A 98 -10.65 14.64 5.04
CA SER A 98 -11.48 14.87 6.23
C SER A 98 -11.07 16.11 7.05
N LYS A 99 -9.77 16.40 7.18
CA LYS A 99 -9.30 17.64 7.83
C LYS A 99 -9.70 18.89 7.06
N ILE A 100 -9.55 18.88 5.74
CA ILE A 100 -10.01 19.98 4.87
C ILE A 100 -11.51 20.16 5.01
N PHE A 101 -12.29 19.08 4.97
CA PHE A 101 -13.75 19.14 5.12
C PHE A 101 -14.16 19.73 6.45
N THR A 102 -13.49 19.34 7.54
CA THR A 102 -13.71 19.89 8.89
C THR A 102 -13.33 21.36 8.97
N PHE A 103 -12.20 21.74 8.39
CA PHE A 103 -11.74 23.13 8.33
C PHE A 103 -12.74 24.02 7.59
N LEU A 104 -13.16 23.62 6.38
CA LEU A 104 -14.15 24.34 5.59
C LEU A 104 -15.51 24.43 6.29
N LEU A 105 -15.93 23.35 6.97
CA LEU A 105 -17.15 23.35 7.78
C LEU A 105 -17.05 24.35 8.94
N THR A 106 -15.90 24.41 9.60
CA THR A 106 -15.63 25.34 10.71
C THR A 106 -15.72 26.78 10.25
N GLU A 107 -15.04 27.15 9.17
CA GLU A 107 -15.09 28.50 8.59
C GLU A 107 -16.50 28.89 8.13
N THR A 108 -17.22 27.94 7.54
CA THR A 108 -18.60 28.15 7.08
C THR A 108 -19.56 28.45 8.24
N ILE A 109 -19.36 27.79 9.39
CA ILE A 109 -20.18 28.00 10.58
C ILE A 109 -19.82 29.33 11.26
N ASP A 110 -18.52 29.65 11.38
CA ASP A 110 -18.02 30.83 12.09
C ASP A 110 -18.34 32.14 11.34
N LEU A 111 -18.14 32.16 10.02
CA LEU A 111 -18.28 33.39 9.20
C LEU A 111 -19.71 33.66 8.71
N GLY A 112 -20.59 32.65 8.69
CA GLY A 112 -21.86 32.74 7.96
C GLY A 112 -23.03 31.95 8.53
N GLY A 113 -22.92 31.39 9.74
CA GLY A 113 -24.01 30.66 10.39
C GLY A 113 -24.46 29.40 9.63
N ALA A 114 -23.59 28.84 8.78
CA ALA A 114 -23.86 27.67 7.96
C ALA A 114 -25.12 27.84 7.09
N SER A 115 -25.07 28.77 6.14
CA SER A 115 -26.17 28.93 5.18
C SER A 115 -26.38 27.62 4.39
N PRO A 116 -27.64 27.22 4.11
CA PRO A 116 -27.91 25.97 3.39
C PRO A 116 -27.18 25.88 2.04
N GLN A 117 -27.01 27.00 1.34
CA GLN A 117 -26.34 27.05 0.04
C GLN A 117 -24.84 26.76 0.15
N VAL A 118 -24.16 27.32 1.16
CA VAL A 118 -22.72 27.11 1.34
C VAL A 118 -22.42 25.69 1.82
N LEU A 119 -23.25 25.15 2.71
CA LEU A 119 -23.14 23.74 3.11
C LEU A 119 -23.41 22.78 1.94
N ASP A 120 -24.35 23.10 1.05
CA ASP A 120 -24.61 22.30 -0.15
C ASP A 120 -23.40 22.30 -1.10
N MET A 121 -22.75 23.45 -1.28
CA MET A 121 -21.49 23.53 -2.03
C MET A 121 -20.39 22.68 -1.36
N LEU A 122 -20.26 22.74 -0.03
CA LEU A 122 -19.28 21.94 0.71
C LEU A 122 -19.56 20.43 0.62
N ALA A 123 -20.82 20.01 0.74
CA ALA A 123 -21.22 18.61 0.62
C ALA A 123 -21.00 18.06 -0.79
N ASN A 124 -21.33 18.86 -1.81
CA ASN A 124 -21.07 18.51 -3.21
C ASN A 124 -19.57 18.45 -3.50
N PHE A 125 -18.77 19.37 -2.93
CA PHE A 125 -17.32 19.34 -3.02
C PHE A 125 -16.74 18.07 -2.37
N ALA A 126 -17.14 17.75 -1.13
CA ALA A 126 -16.68 16.56 -0.43
C ALA A 126 -17.04 15.26 -1.19
N SER A 127 -18.29 15.16 -1.65
CA SER A 127 -18.76 14.02 -2.46
C SER A 127 -17.98 13.90 -3.79
N SER A 128 -17.70 15.04 -4.44
CA SER A 128 -16.90 15.07 -5.66
C SER A 128 -15.48 14.57 -5.41
N ILE A 129 -14.82 15.01 -4.34
CA ILE A 129 -13.48 14.53 -3.96
C ILE A 129 -13.49 13.02 -3.71
N VAL A 130 -14.44 12.49 -2.94
CA VAL A 130 -14.55 11.05 -2.69
C VAL A 130 -14.78 10.28 -3.99
N SER A 131 -15.67 10.75 -4.87
CA SER A 131 -15.89 10.09 -6.16
C SER A 131 -14.66 10.13 -7.08
N VAL A 132 -13.89 11.22 -7.08
CA VAL A 132 -12.63 11.32 -7.82
C VAL A 132 -11.64 10.30 -7.31
N GLN A 133 -11.48 10.17 -5.99
CA GLN A 133 -10.61 9.16 -5.41
C GLN A 133 -11.06 7.75 -5.81
N GLU A 134 -12.36 7.45 -5.75
CA GLU A 134 -12.90 6.12 -6.07
C GLU A 134 -12.64 5.77 -7.54
N ASN A 135 -12.87 6.73 -8.43
CA ASN A 135 -12.57 6.62 -9.84
C ASN A 135 -11.07 6.45 -10.11
N MET A 136 -10.20 7.18 -9.43
CA MET A 136 -8.75 7.01 -9.53
C MET A 136 -8.35 5.60 -9.12
N ARG A 137 -8.82 5.11 -7.96
CA ARG A 137 -8.51 3.76 -7.49
C ARG A 137 -9.01 2.70 -8.46
N ALA A 138 -10.21 2.85 -9.00
CA ALA A 138 -10.76 1.93 -10.00
C ALA A 138 -9.89 1.87 -11.27
N ARG A 139 -9.36 3.02 -11.72
CA ARG A 139 -8.45 3.12 -12.88
C ARG A 139 -7.05 2.57 -12.60
N LEU A 140 -6.56 2.66 -11.37
CA LEU A 140 -5.24 2.17 -10.98
C LEU A 140 -5.21 0.65 -10.75
N LYS A 141 -6.34 0.03 -10.37
CA LYS A 141 -6.43 -1.43 -10.10
C LYS A 141 -5.73 -2.31 -11.16
N PRO A 142 -5.93 -2.11 -12.48
CA PRO A 142 -5.27 -2.92 -13.50
C PRO A 142 -3.75 -2.69 -13.59
N LEU A 143 -3.27 -1.47 -13.31
CA LEU A 143 -1.85 -1.12 -13.40
C LEU A 143 -0.99 -1.83 -12.35
N ARG A 144 -1.62 -2.37 -11.30
CA ARG A 144 -0.97 -3.22 -10.29
C ARG A 144 -0.23 -4.42 -10.89
N TYR A 145 -0.72 -4.98 -12.00
CA TYR A 145 -0.13 -6.20 -12.59
C TYR A 145 1.16 -5.94 -13.36
N VAL A 146 1.45 -4.69 -13.73
CA VAL A 146 2.62 -4.36 -14.56
C VAL A 146 3.94 -4.73 -13.85
N PRO A 147 4.18 -4.37 -12.57
CA PRO A 147 5.40 -4.77 -11.88
C PRO A 147 5.49 -6.27 -11.62
N TYR A 148 4.36 -6.98 -11.48
CA TYR A 148 4.36 -8.43 -11.35
C TYR A 148 4.92 -9.11 -12.61
N ILE A 149 4.46 -8.69 -13.78
CA ILE A 149 4.96 -9.19 -15.06
C ILE A 149 6.46 -8.85 -15.20
N GLY A 150 6.85 -7.61 -14.89
CA GLY A 150 8.24 -7.18 -14.91
C GLY A 150 9.15 -8.02 -14.01
N SER A 151 8.74 -8.27 -12.77
CA SER A 151 9.48 -9.12 -11.84
C SER A 151 9.60 -10.56 -12.35
N ILE A 152 8.55 -11.15 -12.92
CA ILE A 152 8.62 -12.52 -13.48
C ILE A 152 9.62 -12.58 -14.64
N ILE A 153 9.61 -11.60 -15.55
CA ILE A 153 10.56 -11.54 -16.67
C ILE A 153 12.00 -11.42 -16.15
N LEU A 154 12.23 -10.57 -15.14
CA LEU A 154 13.55 -10.43 -14.51
C LEU A 154 14.00 -11.73 -13.85
N ILE A 155 13.10 -12.46 -13.19
CA ILE A 155 13.39 -13.77 -12.61
C ILE A 155 13.83 -14.76 -13.67
N ILE A 156 13.10 -14.88 -14.77
CA ILE A 156 13.43 -15.80 -15.86
C ILE A 156 14.79 -15.42 -16.46
N THR A 157 15.00 -14.14 -16.70
CA THR A 157 16.25 -13.62 -17.27
C THR A 157 17.44 -13.90 -16.33
N LEU A 158 17.27 -13.71 -15.01
CA LEU A 158 18.28 -14.04 -14.01
C LEU A 158 18.68 -15.51 -14.08
N VAL A 159 17.70 -16.41 -14.06
CA VAL A 159 17.94 -17.86 -14.09
C VAL A 159 18.76 -18.23 -15.32
N ILE A 160 18.39 -17.70 -16.49
CA ILE A 160 19.12 -17.92 -17.75
C ILE A 160 20.55 -17.38 -17.68
N ILE A 161 20.75 -16.17 -17.16
CA ILE A 161 22.08 -15.54 -17.05
C ILE A 161 22.98 -16.35 -16.12
N ILE A 162 22.49 -16.74 -14.93
CA ILE A 162 23.28 -17.52 -13.98
C ILE A 162 23.72 -18.84 -14.61
N PHE A 163 22.82 -19.58 -15.27
CA PHE A 163 23.19 -20.82 -15.95
C PHE A 163 24.15 -20.60 -17.12
N SER A 164 23.93 -19.57 -17.92
CA SER A 164 24.82 -19.27 -19.07
C SER A 164 26.23 -18.92 -18.60
N VAL A 165 26.34 -18.10 -17.55
CA VAL A 165 27.63 -17.74 -16.95
C VAL A 165 28.32 -18.98 -16.39
N VAL A 166 27.63 -19.79 -15.59
CA VAL A 166 28.18 -21.04 -15.04
C VAL A 166 28.60 -22.00 -16.17
N ALA A 167 27.79 -22.15 -17.23
CA ALA A 167 28.10 -22.98 -18.39
C ALA A 167 29.34 -22.49 -19.14
N ILE A 168 29.52 -21.17 -19.32
CA ILE A 168 30.70 -20.59 -19.96
C ILE A 168 31.96 -20.85 -19.10
N PHE A 169 31.90 -20.56 -17.80
CA PHE A 169 33.03 -20.77 -16.90
C PHE A 169 33.41 -22.25 -16.75
N THR A 170 32.46 -23.17 -16.86
CA THR A 170 32.71 -24.62 -16.83
C THR A 170 33.17 -25.20 -18.17
N ARG A 171 32.83 -24.57 -19.31
CA ARG A 171 33.19 -25.06 -20.67
C ARG A 171 34.50 -24.49 -21.24
N ILE A 172 35.14 -23.49 -20.61
CA ILE A 172 36.46 -22.95 -21.03
C ILE A 172 37.62 -23.90 -20.63
N GLY A 173 37.50 -25.19 -20.97
CA GLY A 173 38.60 -26.15 -21.10
C GLY A 173 38.94 -27.04 -19.89
N PRO A 174 39.38 -28.29 -20.11
CA PRO A 174 40.02 -29.12 -19.10
C PRO A 174 41.40 -28.51 -18.79
N GLY A 175 41.44 -27.58 -17.84
CA GLY A 175 42.60 -26.72 -17.56
C GLY A 175 42.26 -25.23 -17.44
N GLY A 176 41.00 -24.83 -17.63
CA GLY A 176 40.52 -23.49 -17.35
C GLY A 176 40.46 -23.19 -15.85
N ILE A 177 40.48 -21.90 -15.52
CA ILE A 177 40.54 -21.28 -14.18
C ILE A 177 39.49 -21.85 -13.19
N ALA A 178 38.46 -22.55 -13.67
CA ALA A 178 37.38 -23.18 -12.90
C ALA A 178 37.75 -24.49 -12.18
N ALA A 179 38.88 -25.15 -12.49
CA ALA A 179 39.32 -26.35 -11.76
C ALA A 179 40.08 -26.03 -10.46
N GLY A 180 40.44 -24.76 -10.23
CA GLY A 180 41.12 -24.30 -9.02
C GLY A 180 40.17 -23.70 -7.99
N PRO A 181 40.56 -23.63 -6.70
CA PRO A 181 39.77 -23.02 -5.62
C PRO A 181 39.30 -21.59 -5.92
N VAL A 182 40.07 -20.85 -6.73
CA VAL A 182 39.82 -19.46 -7.10
C VAL A 182 38.66 -19.32 -8.09
N GLY A 183 38.51 -20.24 -9.05
CA GLY A 183 37.42 -20.17 -10.05
C GLY A 183 36.04 -20.44 -9.44
N ASN A 184 35.94 -21.43 -8.55
CA ASN A 184 34.70 -21.70 -7.80
C ASN A 184 34.33 -20.54 -6.87
N SER A 185 35.31 -19.87 -6.25
CA SER A 185 35.08 -18.70 -5.41
C SER A 185 34.50 -17.51 -6.20
N LEU A 186 35.02 -17.23 -7.39
CA LEU A 186 34.52 -16.16 -8.26
C LEU A 186 33.10 -16.42 -8.76
N VAL A 187 32.79 -17.66 -9.16
CA VAL A 187 31.43 -18.04 -9.60
C VAL A 187 30.44 -17.93 -8.44
N ASN A 188 30.82 -18.33 -7.24
CA ASN A 188 29.97 -18.20 -6.05
C ASN A 188 29.76 -16.71 -5.66
N LEU A 189 30.80 -15.88 -5.72
CA LEU A 189 30.70 -14.45 -5.44
C LEU A 189 29.79 -13.72 -6.44
N LEU A 190 29.88 -14.06 -7.73
CA LEU A 190 28.97 -13.57 -8.76
C LEU A 190 27.53 -14.01 -8.48
N ALA A 191 27.29 -15.31 -8.27
CA ALA A 191 25.96 -15.84 -7.98
C ALA A 191 25.32 -15.20 -6.74
N THR A 192 26.10 -14.99 -5.66
CA THR A 192 25.63 -14.35 -4.43
C THR A 192 25.30 -12.87 -4.67
N SER A 193 26.14 -12.15 -5.42
CA SER A 193 25.92 -10.73 -5.75
C SER A 193 24.67 -10.52 -6.60
N PHE A 194 24.47 -11.34 -7.64
CA PHE A 194 23.27 -11.30 -8.46
C PHE A 194 22.01 -11.63 -7.67
N SER A 195 22.08 -12.63 -6.78
CA SER A 195 20.96 -13.01 -5.91
C SER A 195 20.55 -11.88 -4.98
N PHE A 196 21.52 -11.16 -4.42
CA PHE A 196 21.25 -10.01 -3.56
C PHE A 196 20.55 -8.87 -4.33
N THR A 197 21.07 -8.52 -5.51
CA THR A 197 20.49 -7.47 -6.37
C THR A 197 19.03 -7.78 -6.75
N VAL A 198 18.73 -9.03 -7.12
CA VAL A 198 17.36 -9.38 -7.53
C VAL A 198 16.38 -9.42 -6.36
N VAL A 199 16.83 -9.83 -5.16
CA VAL A 199 15.96 -9.74 -3.97
C VAL A 199 15.57 -8.28 -3.70
N ILE A 200 16.54 -7.36 -3.78
CA ILE A 200 16.26 -5.92 -3.62
C ILE A 200 15.32 -5.41 -4.71
N ASP A 201 15.60 -5.74 -5.97
CA ASP A 201 14.77 -5.31 -7.10
C ASP A 201 13.33 -5.82 -6.97
N SER A 202 13.14 -7.10 -6.61
CA SER A 202 11.80 -7.69 -6.39
C SER A 202 11.01 -6.98 -5.28
N PHE A 203 11.71 -6.58 -4.21
CA PHE A 203 11.10 -5.85 -3.10
C PHE A 203 10.67 -4.45 -3.55
N ILE A 204 11.55 -3.74 -4.26
CA ILE A 204 11.25 -2.41 -4.82
C ILE A 204 10.10 -2.49 -5.83
N MET A 205 10.11 -3.49 -6.72
CA MET A 205 9.02 -3.70 -7.69
C MET A 205 7.68 -3.96 -7.01
N GLY A 206 7.67 -4.66 -5.87
CA GLY A 206 6.44 -4.81 -5.09
C GLY A 206 5.97 -3.50 -4.44
N LEU A 207 6.89 -2.66 -3.96
CA LEU A 207 6.52 -1.32 -3.49
C LEU A 207 5.93 -0.47 -4.63
N ILE A 208 6.54 -0.55 -5.82
CA ILE A 208 6.06 0.11 -7.04
C ILE A 208 4.67 -0.43 -7.42
N ALA A 209 4.42 -1.74 -7.29
CA ALA A 209 3.11 -2.35 -7.54
C ALA A 209 2.01 -1.76 -6.67
N GLY A 210 2.28 -1.48 -5.39
CA GLY A 210 1.33 -0.77 -4.52
C GLY A 210 1.07 0.66 -4.95
N LYS A 211 2.12 1.42 -5.28
CA LYS A 211 1.98 2.81 -5.72
C LYS A 211 1.18 2.91 -7.03
N LEU A 212 1.48 2.05 -8.00
CA LEU A 212 0.78 2.03 -9.29
C LEU A 212 -0.62 1.43 -9.21
N GLY A 213 -0.83 0.43 -8.34
CA GLY A 213 -2.06 -0.33 -8.26
C GLY A 213 -3.11 0.23 -7.30
N GLU A 214 -2.67 0.83 -6.20
CA GLU A 214 -3.54 1.27 -5.09
C GLU A 214 -3.39 2.76 -4.76
N GLY A 215 -2.40 3.43 -5.34
CA GLY A 215 -2.16 4.87 -5.19
C GLY A 215 -1.26 5.24 -4.00
N GLU A 216 -0.97 4.29 -3.11
CA GLU A 216 -0.11 4.49 -1.95
C GLU A 216 1.06 3.50 -1.89
N LEU A 217 2.23 3.99 -1.49
CA LEU A 217 3.43 3.18 -1.28
C LEU A 217 3.29 2.21 -0.11
N SER A 218 2.54 2.61 0.93
CA SER A 218 2.29 1.84 2.15
C SER A 218 1.60 0.50 1.87
N LEU A 219 0.73 0.45 0.85
CA LEU A 219 0.05 -0.75 0.40
C LEU A 219 0.94 -1.67 -0.45
N GLY A 220 2.07 -1.13 -0.92
CA GLY A 220 3.09 -1.87 -1.65
C GLY A 220 3.82 -2.91 -0.80
N PHE A 221 3.86 -2.76 0.53
CA PHE A 221 4.54 -3.73 1.40
C PHE A 221 3.95 -5.15 1.27
N ARG A 222 2.63 -5.28 1.09
CA ARG A 222 2.00 -6.59 0.82
C ARG A 222 2.52 -7.22 -0.47
N HIS A 223 2.58 -6.43 -1.54
CA HIS A 223 3.03 -6.88 -2.85
C HIS A 223 4.53 -7.18 -2.85
N ALA A 224 5.31 -6.39 -2.12
CA ALA A 224 6.75 -6.58 -1.89
C ALA A 224 7.03 -7.90 -1.16
N VAL A 225 6.33 -8.19 -0.07
CA VAL A 225 6.47 -9.48 0.64
C VAL A 225 6.13 -10.65 -0.28
N VAL A 226 5.05 -10.56 -1.05
CA VAL A 226 4.64 -11.63 -1.99
C VAL A 226 5.69 -11.87 -3.08
N LEU A 227 6.19 -10.80 -3.72
CA LEU A 227 7.22 -10.93 -4.77
C LEU A 227 8.56 -11.41 -4.20
N THR A 228 8.94 -10.94 -3.01
CA THR A 228 10.16 -11.39 -2.32
C THR A 228 10.06 -12.87 -1.89
N LEU A 229 8.88 -13.36 -1.49
CA LEU A 229 8.70 -14.79 -1.23
C LEU A 229 8.75 -15.61 -2.53
N LEU A 230 8.16 -15.10 -3.60
CA LEU A 230 8.17 -15.75 -4.91
C LEU A 230 9.61 -15.91 -5.44
N ILE A 231 10.45 -14.87 -5.37
CA ILE A 231 11.87 -14.98 -5.77
C ILE A 231 12.62 -15.99 -4.91
N VAL A 232 12.37 -16.03 -3.59
CA VAL A 232 13.01 -17.01 -2.69
C VAL A 232 12.63 -18.44 -3.09
N VAL A 233 11.36 -18.68 -3.41
CA VAL A 233 10.88 -20.00 -3.86
C VAL A 233 11.51 -20.38 -5.19
N VAL A 234 11.53 -19.47 -6.17
CA VAL A 234 12.16 -19.75 -7.48
C VAL A 234 13.66 -20.03 -7.31
N TYR A 235 14.34 -19.30 -6.44
CA TYR A 235 15.74 -19.54 -6.15
C TYR A 235 15.97 -20.90 -5.49
N ALA A 236 15.10 -21.31 -4.56
CA ALA A 236 15.15 -22.64 -3.95
C ALA A 236 14.87 -23.77 -4.96
N LEU A 237 14.04 -23.51 -5.99
CA LEU A 237 13.74 -24.45 -7.08
C LEU A 237 14.76 -24.39 -8.23
N SER A 238 15.62 -23.38 -8.27
CA SER A 238 16.65 -23.22 -9.31
C SER A 238 17.51 -24.47 -9.54
N PRO A 239 17.97 -25.25 -8.54
CA PRO A 239 18.70 -26.49 -8.80
C PRO A 239 17.84 -27.51 -9.56
N PHE A 240 16.56 -27.67 -9.24
CA PHE A 240 15.68 -28.60 -9.96
C PHE A 240 15.43 -28.16 -11.40
N ILE A 241 15.25 -26.86 -11.61
CA ILE A 241 15.09 -26.27 -12.95
C ILE A 241 16.37 -26.45 -13.78
N ALA A 242 17.54 -26.33 -13.15
CA ALA A 242 18.83 -26.63 -13.78
C ALA A 242 18.88 -28.05 -14.35
N HIS A 243 18.51 -29.02 -13.52
CA HIS A 243 18.56 -30.43 -13.88
C HIS A 243 17.52 -30.78 -14.95
N ALA A 244 16.36 -30.10 -14.97
CA ALA A 244 15.35 -30.30 -16.00
C ALA A 244 15.74 -29.70 -17.37
N LEU A 245 16.39 -28.53 -17.38
CA LEU A 245 16.76 -27.84 -18.62
C LEU A 245 18.11 -28.29 -19.20
N PHE A 246 19.07 -28.67 -18.35
CA PHE A 246 20.44 -29.02 -18.74
C PHE A 246 20.80 -30.48 -18.42
N GLY A 247 19.79 -31.32 -18.21
CA GLY A 247 19.81 -32.68 -17.65
C GLY A 247 20.64 -33.77 -18.32
N SER A 248 21.75 -33.43 -18.99
CA SER A 248 22.74 -34.42 -19.42
C SER A 248 24.20 -33.97 -19.33
N MET A 249 24.53 -32.88 -18.61
CA MET A 249 25.93 -32.41 -18.54
C MET A 249 26.49 -32.10 -17.14
N SER A 250 25.76 -32.34 -16.05
CA SER A 250 26.35 -32.17 -14.70
C SER A 250 25.96 -33.32 -13.78
N MET A 251 26.90 -34.23 -13.56
CA MET A 251 26.90 -35.08 -12.36
C MET A 251 26.88 -34.21 -11.10
N PRO A 252 26.35 -34.71 -9.97
CA PRO A 252 26.27 -33.96 -8.73
C PRO A 252 27.68 -33.81 -8.13
N SER A 253 28.36 -32.69 -8.40
CA SER A 253 29.46 -32.29 -7.54
C SER A 253 28.87 -31.64 -6.28
N SER A 254 29.09 -32.31 -5.16
CA SER A 254 28.66 -32.02 -3.81
C SER A 254 29.26 -30.74 -3.21
N SER A 255 29.22 -29.60 -3.92
CA SER A 255 29.86 -28.36 -3.46
C SER A 255 29.14 -27.08 -3.91
N LEU A 256 27.84 -26.99 -3.67
CA LEU A 256 27.16 -25.70 -3.53
C LEU A 256 26.97 -25.46 -2.02
N PRO A 257 27.73 -24.56 -1.38
CA PRO A 257 27.47 -24.22 0.01
C PRO A 257 26.19 -23.39 0.10
N TYR A 258 25.40 -23.75 1.11
CA TYR A 258 24.16 -23.15 1.60
C TYR A 258 24.17 -21.63 1.68
#